data_AF-A0A1G9NGY5-F1
#
_entry.id   AF-A0A1G9NGY5-F1
#
_cell.length_a   1.000
_cell.length_b   1.000
_cell.length_c   1.000
_cell.angle_alpha   90.00
_cell.angle_beta   90.00
_cell.angle_gamma   90.00
#
_symmetry.space_group_name_H-M   'P 1'
#
loop_
_entity.id
_entity.type
_entity.pdbx_description
1 polymer ?
#
loop_
_entity_poly.entity_id
_entity_poly.type
_entity_poly.pdbx_seq_one_letter_code
_entity_poly.pdbx_strand_id
1 'polypeptide(L)'
;MKALLLSFGVLCSLPVVAQHEPAIKRQTGHGIPVPLALFHSGYVKANGTPVAAYYYTKPDNTNWNNFSTIGNINWYTRKKGTRPKDYTPQAENYGRGRIILTGPRGGQYYISAKGKKIYVPKREI
;
A
#
# COMPACT_ATOMS: atom_id res chain seq x y z
N MET A 1 17.52 -18.15 59.17
CA MET A 1 16.30 -17.42 58.76
C MET A 1 16.38 -17.28 57.24
N LYS A 2 15.46 -17.91 56.50
CA LYS A 2 15.42 -17.97 55.02
C LYS A 2 14.36 -16.99 54.52
N ALA A 3 14.70 -16.13 53.56
CA ALA A 3 13.72 -15.47 52.70
C ALA A 3 14.33 -15.35 51.30
N LEU A 4 13.90 -16.23 50.40
CA LEU A 4 14.23 -16.26 48.98
C LEU A 4 13.11 -15.50 48.25
N LEU A 5 13.40 -14.29 47.77
CA LEU A 5 12.49 -13.52 46.90
C LEU A 5 12.58 -14.09 45.48
N LEU A 6 11.57 -14.88 45.08
CA LEU A 6 11.34 -15.20 43.66
C LEU A 6 10.69 -14.00 42.98
N SER A 7 11.43 -13.36 42.07
CA SER A 7 10.90 -12.40 41.10
C SER A 7 10.15 -13.16 40.01
N PHE A 8 8.82 -13.03 40.00
CA PHE A 8 7.96 -13.54 38.94
C PHE A 8 8.21 -12.73 37.65
N GLY A 9 8.75 -13.39 36.63
CA GLY A 9 8.85 -12.86 35.27
C GLY A 9 7.45 -12.69 34.67
N VAL A 10 7.10 -11.46 34.30
CA VAL A 10 5.91 -11.17 33.51
C VAL A 10 6.15 -11.64 32.08
N LEU A 11 5.66 -12.84 31.76
CA LEU A 11 5.50 -13.29 30.38
C LEU A 11 4.42 -12.41 29.72
N CYS A 12 4.85 -11.41 28.97
CA CYS A 12 3.98 -10.59 28.14
C CYS A 12 3.48 -11.46 26.98
N SER A 13 2.26 -11.99 27.12
CA SER A 13 1.58 -12.70 26.04
C SER A 13 1.20 -11.70 24.94
N LEU A 14 1.90 -11.77 23.81
CA LEU A 14 1.44 -11.12 22.60
C LEU A 14 0.16 -11.84 22.14
N PRO A 15 -0.96 -11.13 21.90
CA PRO A 15 -2.12 -11.78 21.32
C PRO A 15 -1.76 -12.24 19.91
N VAL A 16 -1.86 -13.54 19.66
CA VAL A 16 -1.96 -14.11 18.31
C VAL A 16 -3.21 -13.51 17.70
N VAL A 17 -3.04 -12.45 16.90
CA VAL A 17 -4.12 -11.93 16.06
C VAL A 17 -4.41 -13.02 15.04
N ALA A 18 -5.51 -13.72 15.26
CA ALA A 18 -6.05 -14.72 14.34
C ALA A 18 -6.08 -14.12 12.93
N GLN A 19 -5.32 -14.71 12.02
CA GLN A 19 -5.41 -14.43 10.59
C GLN A 19 -6.73 -15.02 10.11
N HIS A 20 -7.81 -14.23 10.20
CA HIS A 20 -9.02 -14.52 9.45
C HIS A 20 -8.73 -14.19 7.99
N GLU A 21 -8.36 -15.20 7.21
CA GLU A 21 -8.46 -15.15 5.75
C GLU A 21 -9.94 -15.35 5.40
N PRO A 22 -10.64 -14.33 4.85
CA PRO A 22 -11.96 -14.59 4.29
C PRO A 22 -11.78 -15.44 3.03
N ALA A 23 -12.34 -16.65 3.04
CA ALA A 23 -12.45 -17.48 1.85
C ALA A 23 -13.22 -16.71 0.76
N ILE A 24 -12.53 -16.28 -0.29
CA ILE A 24 -13.18 -15.61 -1.43
C ILE A 24 -13.59 -16.66 -2.44
N LYS A 25 -14.92 -16.79 -2.58
CA LYS A 25 -15.53 -17.50 -3.72
C LYS A 25 -14.96 -16.90 -5.01
N ARG A 26 -14.31 -17.74 -5.81
CA ARG A 26 -13.93 -17.43 -7.19
C ARG A 26 -15.22 -17.14 -7.95
N GLN A 27 -15.54 -15.88 -8.16
CA GLN A 27 -16.64 -15.52 -9.05
C GLN A 27 -16.10 -15.56 -10.49
N THR A 28 -16.16 -16.73 -11.09
CA THR A 28 -16.02 -16.91 -12.55
C THR A 28 -17.30 -16.38 -13.19
N GLY A 29 -17.26 -15.17 -13.74
CA GLY A 29 -18.39 -14.62 -14.49
C GLY A 29 -18.09 -13.22 -15.03
N HIS A 30 -17.97 -13.13 -16.37
CA HIS A 30 -17.92 -11.92 -17.18
C HIS A 30 -16.69 -10.98 -17.01
N GLY A 31 -15.63 -11.31 -17.75
CA GLY A 31 -14.99 -10.36 -18.70
C GLY A 31 -14.16 -9.18 -18.19
N ILE A 32 -13.97 -8.99 -16.89
CA ILE A 32 -13.02 -8.01 -16.37
C ILE A 32 -11.88 -8.77 -15.69
N PRO A 33 -10.62 -8.70 -16.17
CA PRO A 33 -9.51 -9.25 -15.41
C PRO A 33 -9.43 -8.45 -14.12
N VAL A 34 -9.98 -8.99 -13.03
CA VAL A 34 -9.68 -8.45 -11.71
C VAL A 34 -8.16 -8.47 -11.60
N PRO A 35 -7.50 -7.32 -11.43
CA PRO A 35 -6.06 -7.32 -11.19
C PRO A 35 -5.83 -8.23 -9.99
N LEU A 36 -4.87 -9.15 -10.14
CA LEU A 36 -4.57 -10.13 -9.10
C LEU A 36 -4.31 -9.36 -7.80
N ALA A 37 -5.23 -9.52 -6.85
CA ALA A 37 -5.11 -8.89 -5.55
C ALA A 37 -4.09 -9.64 -4.70
N LEU A 38 -3.24 -8.88 -4.02
CA LEU A 38 -2.22 -9.37 -3.13
C LEU A 38 -2.44 -8.78 -1.74
N PHE A 39 -2.08 -9.55 -0.72
CA PHE A 39 -2.10 -9.12 0.67
C PHE A 39 -0.70 -8.69 1.10
N HIS A 40 -0.61 -7.54 1.76
CA HIS A 40 0.61 -7.09 2.42
C HIS A 40 0.39 -7.15 3.92
N SER A 41 1.16 -7.99 4.60
CA SER A 41 1.13 -8.10 6.06
C SER A 41 1.51 -6.78 6.73
N GLY A 42 0.91 -6.51 7.89
CA GLY A 42 1.27 -5.36 8.70
C GLY A 42 2.68 -5.52 9.30
N TYR A 43 3.34 -4.41 9.59
CA TYR A 43 4.68 -4.39 10.18
C TYR A 43 4.93 -3.10 10.96
N VAL A 44 6.00 -3.05 11.74
CA VAL A 44 6.45 -1.85 12.46
C VAL A 44 7.67 -1.27 11.73
N LYS A 45 7.61 0.02 11.39
CA LYS A 45 8.75 0.72 10.77
C LYS A 45 9.90 0.86 11.77
N ALA A 46 11.11 1.09 11.27
CA ALA A 46 12.30 1.31 12.12
C ALA A 46 12.15 2.45 13.14
N ASN A 47 11.31 3.45 12.84
CA ASN A 47 11.00 4.56 13.74
C ASN A 47 9.85 4.25 14.73
N GLY A 48 9.46 2.99 14.89
CA GLY A 48 8.40 2.54 15.80
C GLY A 48 6.97 2.74 15.30
N THR A 49 6.74 3.33 14.12
CA THR A 49 5.38 3.57 13.60
C THR A 49 4.76 2.26 13.07
N PRO A 50 3.60 1.81 13.57
CA PRO A 50 2.93 0.62 13.04
C PRO A 50 2.29 0.90 11.67
N VAL A 51 2.31 -0.10 10.80
CA VAL A 51 1.65 -0.13 9.49
C VAL A 51 0.69 -1.31 9.49
N ALA A 52 -0.61 -1.01 9.38
CA ALA A 52 -1.64 -2.04 9.26
C ALA A 52 -1.51 -2.82 7.96
N ALA A 53 -1.96 -4.08 7.97
CA ALA A 53 -2.05 -4.89 6.77
C ALA A 53 -3.04 -4.29 5.75
N TYR A 54 -2.82 -4.54 4.46
CA TYR A 54 -3.69 -4.03 3.40
C TYR A 54 -3.67 -4.90 2.14
N TYR A 55 -4.75 -4.80 1.36
CA TYR A 55 -4.86 -5.40 0.03
C TYR A 55 -4.46 -4.41 -1.05
N TYR A 56 -3.66 -4.86 -2.00
CA TYR A 56 -3.22 -4.08 -3.15
C TYR A 56 -3.28 -4.93 -4.42
N THR A 57 -3.22 -4.28 -5.58
CA THR A 57 -3.17 -4.93 -6.88
C THR A 57 -1.72 -5.18 -7.28
N LYS A 58 -1.46 -6.30 -7.97
CA LYS A 58 -0.13 -6.57 -8.53
C LYS A 58 0.33 -5.39 -9.40
N PRO A 59 1.52 -4.81 -9.17
CA PRO A 59 2.03 -3.73 -10.00
C PRO A 59 2.25 -4.20 -11.45
N ASP A 60 1.89 -3.35 -12.40
CA ASP A 60 2.25 -3.48 -13.81
C ASP A 60 2.83 -2.15 -14.36
N ASN A 61 2.88 -2.00 -15.68
CA ASN A 61 3.47 -0.81 -16.32
C ASN A 61 2.64 0.46 -16.13
N THR A 62 1.39 0.34 -15.69
CA THR A 62 0.47 1.45 -15.44
C THR A 62 -0.22 1.28 -14.08
N ASN A 63 -0.94 2.31 -13.64
CA ASN A 63 -1.78 2.21 -12.46
C ASN A 63 -3.28 2.02 -12.78
N TRP A 64 -3.67 1.85 -14.04
CA TRP A 64 -5.07 2.01 -14.46
C TRP A 64 -6.04 1.03 -13.79
N ASN A 65 -5.59 -0.20 -13.56
CA ASN A 65 -6.35 -1.25 -12.88
C ASN A 65 -6.17 -1.22 -11.35
N ASN A 66 -5.25 -0.42 -10.81
CA ASN A 66 -4.93 -0.50 -9.38
C ASN A 66 -6.11 -0.06 -8.50
N PHE A 67 -6.30 -0.72 -7.35
CA PHE A 67 -7.37 -0.35 -6.41
C PHE A 67 -7.26 1.10 -5.90
N SER A 68 -6.04 1.65 -5.87
CA SER A 68 -5.78 3.01 -5.44
C SER A 68 -6.13 4.06 -6.50
N THR A 69 -6.48 3.66 -7.72
CA THR A 69 -6.69 4.56 -8.86
C THR A 69 -8.14 5.02 -8.98
N ILE A 70 -8.35 6.28 -9.37
CA ILE A 70 -9.67 6.90 -9.52
C ILE A 70 -10.54 6.07 -10.46
N GLY A 71 -11.77 5.81 -10.01
CA GLY A 71 -12.75 4.96 -10.69
C GLY A 71 -12.76 3.51 -10.22
N ASN A 72 -11.69 3.06 -9.56
CA ASN A 72 -11.59 1.69 -9.05
C ASN A 72 -12.02 1.61 -7.58
N ILE A 73 -12.44 0.41 -7.18
CA ILE A 73 -12.84 0.08 -5.80
C ILE A 73 -11.99 -1.09 -5.32
N ASN A 74 -11.41 -0.95 -4.14
CA ASN A 74 -10.86 -2.09 -3.43
C ASN A 74 -12.02 -2.94 -2.90
N TRP A 75 -12.24 -4.11 -3.47
CA TRP A 75 -13.39 -4.95 -3.13
C TRP A 75 -13.35 -5.55 -1.70
N TYR A 76 -12.17 -5.67 -1.10
CA TYR A 76 -12.01 -6.12 0.29
C TYR A 76 -12.37 -5.05 1.32
N THR A 77 -12.05 -3.79 1.03
CA THR A 77 -12.22 -2.69 2.00
C THR A 77 -13.33 -1.72 1.61
N ARG A 78 -13.90 -1.88 0.42
CA ARG A 78 -14.88 -0.99 -0.22
C ARG A 78 -14.42 0.46 -0.38
N LYS A 79 -13.12 0.73 -0.22
CA LYS A 79 -12.52 2.05 -0.41
C LYS A 79 -12.36 2.36 -1.91
N LYS A 80 -12.74 3.58 -2.29
CA LYS A 80 -12.53 4.11 -3.65
C LYS A 80 -11.08 4.57 -3.82
N GLY A 81 -10.52 4.35 -5.01
CA GLY A 81 -9.22 4.88 -5.38
C GLY A 81 -9.26 6.40 -5.55
N THR A 82 -8.13 7.05 -5.28
CA THR A 82 -7.96 8.51 -5.27
C THR A 82 -6.74 8.98 -6.07
N ARG A 83 -5.94 8.05 -6.59
CA ARG A 83 -4.77 8.36 -7.42
C ARG A 83 -5.22 8.58 -8.88
N PRO A 84 -4.77 9.63 -9.57
CA PRO A 84 -5.01 9.77 -11.00
C PRO A 84 -4.45 8.59 -11.79
N LYS A 85 -5.08 8.33 -12.92
CA LYS A 85 -4.57 7.37 -13.90
C LYS A 85 -3.29 7.90 -14.52
N ASP A 86 -2.33 7.02 -14.76
CA ASP A 86 -1.11 7.35 -15.48
C ASP A 86 -1.45 7.86 -16.89
N TYR A 87 -0.68 8.83 -17.39
CA TYR A 87 -0.80 9.44 -18.72
C TYR A 87 -2.17 10.10 -18.97
N THR A 88 -2.74 10.75 -17.95
CA THR A 88 -3.95 11.57 -18.10
C THR A 88 -3.70 13.01 -17.67
N PRO A 89 -4.52 13.98 -18.11
CA PRO A 89 -4.37 15.38 -17.68
C PRO A 89 -4.41 15.57 -16.15
N GLN A 90 -5.12 14.70 -15.44
CA GLN A 90 -5.13 14.70 -13.97
C GLN A 90 -3.78 14.31 -13.38
N ALA A 91 -3.00 13.44 -14.03
CA ALA A 91 -1.64 13.09 -13.61
C ALA A 91 -0.67 14.27 -13.74
N GLU A 92 -0.81 15.09 -14.79
CA GLU A 92 0.06 16.26 -15.01
C GLU A 92 -0.07 17.32 -13.90
N ASN A 93 -1.25 17.42 -13.30
CA ASN A 93 -1.49 18.30 -12.17
C ASN A 93 -0.77 17.85 -10.89
N TYR A 94 -0.40 16.58 -10.77
CA TYR A 94 0.36 16.07 -9.62
C TYR A 94 1.82 16.52 -9.68
N GLY A 95 2.24 17.31 -8.70
CA GLY A 95 3.60 17.87 -8.71
C GLY A 95 3.81 18.91 -9.82
N ARG A 96 2.75 19.60 -10.25
CA ARG A 96 2.84 20.69 -11.24
C ARG A 96 3.90 21.72 -10.84
N GLY A 97 4.71 22.15 -11.81
CA GLY A 97 5.83 23.06 -11.58
C GLY A 97 7.06 22.42 -10.94
N ARG A 98 7.08 21.09 -10.74
CA ARG A 98 8.26 20.34 -10.29
C ARG A 98 8.95 19.67 -11.46
N ILE A 99 10.27 19.59 -11.37
CA ILE A 99 11.09 18.72 -12.22
C ILE A 99 10.81 17.28 -11.78
N ILE A 100 10.24 16.48 -12.70
CA ILE A 100 10.01 15.05 -12.47
C ILE A 100 11.21 14.27 -13.00
N LEU A 101 11.63 13.30 -12.21
CA LEU A 101 12.71 12.38 -12.48
C LEU A 101 12.15 10.96 -12.56
N THR A 102 12.80 10.12 -13.36
CA THR A 102 12.46 8.70 -13.48
C THR A 102 13.47 7.86 -12.72
N GLY A 103 12.99 6.98 -11.85
CA GLY A 103 13.83 6.05 -11.11
C GLY A 103 14.22 4.81 -11.92
N PRO A 104 15.17 4.00 -11.44
CA PRO A 104 15.64 2.79 -12.14
C PRO A 104 14.55 1.73 -12.35
N ARG A 105 13.44 1.80 -11.59
CA ARG A 105 12.27 0.93 -11.72
C ARG A 105 11.13 1.56 -12.54
N GLY A 106 11.41 2.63 -13.29
CA GLY A 106 10.44 3.33 -14.14
C GLY A 106 9.40 4.18 -13.40
N GLY A 107 9.47 4.26 -12.07
CA GLY A 107 8.59 5.13 -11.27
C GLY A 107 9.02 6.60 -11.37
N GLN A 108 8.06 7.50 -11.59
CA GLN A 108 8.30 8.94 -11.65
C GLN A 108 8.13 9.60 -10.28
N TYR A 109 8.98 10.58 -9.97
CA TYR A 109 8.97 11.29 -8.69
C TYR A 109 9.58 12.69 -8.82
N TYR A 110 9.34 13.54 -7.81
CA TYR A 110 10.11 14.77 -7.60
C TYR A 110 10.78 14.75 -6.21
N ILE A 111 11.79 15.60 -6.03
CA ILE A 111 12.42 15.81 -4.72
C ILE A 111 11.73 16.98 -4.02
N SER A 112 11.14 16.72 -2.85
CA SER A 112 10.57 17.76 -1.99
C SER A 112 11.67 18.66 -1.41
N ALA A 113 11.31 19.85 -0.93
CA ALA A 113 12.25 20.77 -0.28
C ALA A 113 13.00 20.14 0.93
N LYS A 114 12.42 19.10 1.54
CA LYS A 114 13.02 18.33 2.65
C LYS A 114 13.93 17.18 2.17
N GLY A 115 14.27 17.13 0.88
CA GLY A 115 15.09 16.07 0.28
C GLY A 115 14.38 14.72 0.07
N LYS A 116 13.08 14.61 0.37
CA LYS A 116 12.33 13.33 0.22
C LYS A 116 11.81 13.16 -1.20
N LYS A 117 11.92 11.93 -1.75
CA LYS A 117 11.28 11.53 -3.01
C LYS A 117 9.77 11.44 -2.83
N ILE A 118 9.02 12.15 -3.68
CA ILE A 118 7.56 12.09 -3.74
C ILE A 118 7.16 11.51 -5.09
N TYR A 119 6.64 10.29 -5.07
CA TYR A 119 6.18 9.59 -6.27
C TYR A 119 4.87 10.18 -6.78
N VAL A 120 4.79 10.29 -8.10
CA VAL A 120 3.63 10.80 -8.84
C VAL A 120 3.13 9.75 -9.82
N PRO A 121 1.85 9.80 -10.25
CA PRO A 121 1.40 9.05 -11.42
C PRO A 121 2.29 9.38 -12.62
N LYS A 122 2.52 8.40 -13.49
CA LYS A 122 3.37 8.60 -14.67
C LYS A 122 2.72 9.62 -15.60
N ARG A 123 3.54 10.51 -16.15
CA ARG A 123 3.16 11.46 -17.18
C ARG A 123 4.07 11.31 -18.40
N GLU A 124 3.61 11.82 -19.52
CA GLU A 124 4.47 12.06 -20.68
C GLU A 124 5.52 13.10 -20.26
N ILE A 125 6.78 12.87 -20.66
CA ILE A 125 7.94 13.70 -20.31
C ILE A 125 8.40 14.40 -21.57
#